data_AF-A0A7C9BGG4-F1
#
_entry.id   AF-A0A7C9BGG4-F1
#
_cell.length_a   1.000
_cell.length_b   1.000
_cell.length_c   1.000
_cell.angle_alpha   90.00
_cell.angle_beta   90.00
_cell.angle_gamma   90.00
#
_symmetry.space_group_name_H-M   'P 1'
#
loop_
_entity.id
_entity.type
_entity.pdbx_description
1 polymer ?
#
loop_
_entity_poly.entity_id
_entity_poly.type
_entity_poly.pdbx_seq_one_letter_code
_entity_poly.pdbx_strand_id
1 'polypeptide(L)'
;MNILSDSVLLTQYSHGAGCGCKISPQILDQILHGNDSSAAFAGIPPFDTATLLVGNHSRDDAAVMDLGNGDAIISTTDFFMPIVDDAYDFGRIASANAISDVYAMGGQPLMAIAILGWPIDKLAPEIAGRVIEGSRAICAEAGIPLAGGHSIDSPEPIFGLAVTGRVAVQHLKRNDTAIEGNLLYLTKKLGVGILTTAQKKGLLREEHAHLAPDQMRQLNKVGVALGALESVKALTDVTGFGLLGHLIEMAQGSGLSAVIDFDKVPKLPFIEEYLAQKSFPGGTVRNWQSYGHKVADLTETQRYILADPQTSGGLLIAVSPEGQHDVENILRTFNIEAEPIGRLVKPGQRVVYFAEEMQFSSFA
;
A
#
# COMPACT_ATOMS: atom_id res chain seq x y z
N MET A 1 -24.24 9.16 35.79
CA MET A 1 -24.45 9.65 34.41
C MET A 1 -23.39 10.69 34.14
N ASN A 2 -22.25 10.26 33.60
CA ASN A 2 -21.24 11.19 33.10
C ASN A 2 -21.33 11.20 31.58
N ILE A 3 -21.28 12.42 31.08
CA ILE A 3 -21.64 12.85 29.74
C ILE A 3 -20.59 12.32 28.76
N LEU A 4 -20.85 11.19 28.11
CA LEU A 4 -20.21 10.80 26.83
C LEU A 4 -20.98 11.53 25.72
N SER A 5 -20.83 12.84 25.60
CA SER A 5 -21.50 13.60 24.53
C SER A 5 -20.61 14.71 23.97
N ASP A 6 -19.47 14.30 23.43
CA ASP A 6 -18.94 14.82 22.17
C ASP A 6 -17.93 13.78 21.66
N SER A 7 -18.26 13.10 20.54
CA SER A 7 -17.38 12.11 19.93
C SER A 7 -16.14 12.82 19.38
N VAL A 8 -15.00 12.65 20.03
CA VAL A 8 -13.71 13.20 19.55
C VAL A 8 -13.42 12.67 18.15
N LEU A 9 -13.31 13.57 17.17
CA LEU A 9 -13.01 13.24 15.78
C LEU A 9 -11.50 13.26 15.57
N LEU A 10 -10.85 12.10 15.51
CA LEU A 10 -9.38 12.02 15.47
C LEU A 10 -8.76 12.76 14.27
N THR A 11 -9.47 12.87 13.13
CA THR A 11 -8.91 13.56 11.96
C THR A 11 -8.68 15.05 12.19
N GLN A 12 -9.37 15.67 13.17
CA GLN A 12 -9.17 17.07 13.56
C GLN A 12 -7.84 17.32 14.28
N TYR A 13 -7.16 16.26 14.73
CA TYR A 13 -5.89 16.32 15.43
C TYR A 13 -4.70 15.98 14.51
N SER A 14 -4.93 15.87 13.21
CA SER A 14 -3.91 15.54 12.21
C SER A 14 -3.83 16.62 11.14
N HIS A 15 -2.61 17.07 10.81
CA HIS A 15 -2.42 17.92 9.62
C HIS A 15 -2.45 17.11 8.32
N GLY A 16 -2.28 15.79 8.45
CA GLY A 16 -2.15 14.84 7.36
C GLY A 16 -3.43 14.06 6.99
N ALA A 17 -3.49 13.50 5.78
CA ALA A 17 -4.48 12.50 5.36
C ALA A 17 -3.83 11.11 5.11
N GLY A 18 -3.39 10.43 6.16
CA GLY A 18 -2.95 9.02 6.08
C GLY A 18 -1.65 8.74 5.35
N CYS A 19 -1.58 7.66 4.58
CA CYS A 19 -0.44 7.37 3.71
C CYS A 19 -0.18 8.48 2.69
N GLY A 20 -1.17 9.35 2.41
CA GLY A 20 -0.97 10.56 1.61
C GLY A 20 -0.01 11.57 2.24
N CYS A 21 0.40 11.38 3.49
CA CYS A 21 1.39 12.21 4.22
C CYS A 21 2.82 11.72 4.06
N LYS A 22 3.04 10.59 3.36
CA LYS A 22 4.39 10.10 3.07
C LYS A 22 5.20 11.24 2.44
N ILE A 23 6.45 11.35 2.88
CA ILE A 23 7.43 12.24 2.26
C ILE A 23 7.50 11.86 0.77
N SER A 24 7.46 12.85 -0.13
CA SER A 24 7.46 12.55 -1.56
C SER A 24 8.71 11.76 -1.95
N PRO A 25 8.65 10.88 -2.96
CA PRO A 25 9.81 10.12 -3.41
C PRO A 25 11.04 10.99 -3.67
N GLN A 26 10.83 12.18 -4.25
CA GLN A 26 11.89 13.16 -4.50
C GLN A 26 12.59 13.66 -3.23
N ILE A 27 11.85 13.93 -2.15
CA ILE A 27 12.44 14.37 -0.88
C ILE A 27 13.06 13.19 -0.15
N LEU A 28 12.42 12.01 -0.20
CA LEU A 28 12.96 10.79 0.40
C LEU A 28 14.31 10.44 -0.22
N ASP A 29 14.44 10.53 -1.55
CA ASP A 29 15.71 10.33 -2.25
C ASP A 29 16.78 11.32 -1.74
N GLN A 30 16.44 12.59 -1.50
CA GLN A 30 17.38 13.56 -0.91
C GLN A 30 17.81 13.19 0.53
N ILE A 31 16.88 12.70 1.36
CA ILE A 31 17.15 12.26 2.74
C ILE A 31 18.09 11.05 2.74
N LEU A 32 17.85 10.09 1.85
CA LEU A 32 18.62 8.85 1.76
C LEU A 32 19.98 9.05 1.08
N HIS A 33 20.07 9.90 0.05
CA HIS A 33 21.32 10.21 -0.64
C HIS A 33 22.30 11.06 0.18
N GLY A 34 21.86 11.67 1.28
CA GLY A 34 22.76 12.33 2.24
C GLY A 34 23.64 11.36 3.05
N ASN A 35 23.34 10.06 3.01
CA ASN A 35 24.05 9.03 3.76
C ASN A 35 24.87 8.15 2.81
N ASP A 36 26.00 8.67 2.33
CA ASP A 36 27.07 7.88 1.71
C ASP A 36 27.70 6.96 2.76
N SER A 37 26.95 5.91 3.12
CA SER A 37 27.21 4.97 4.21
C SER A 37 28.46 4.12 3.98
N SER A 38 29.05 4.20 2.78
CA SER A 38 30.28 3.51 2.41
C SER A 38 31.51 4.02 3.18
N ALA A 39 31.48 5.26 3.68
CA ALA A 39 32.59 5.85 4.43
C ALA A 39 32.50 5.68 5.97
N ALA A 40 31.32 5.34 6.52
CA ALA A 40 31.07 5.40 7.97
C ALA A 40 31.33 4.09 8.74
N PHE A 41 31.60 2.98 8.06
CA PHE A 41 31.82 1.67 8.69
C PHE A 41 33.27 1.16 8.60
N ALA A 42 34.25 2.07 8.50
CA ALA A 42 35.67 1.70 8.53
C ALA A 42 36.03 0.98 9.84
N GLY A 43 36.23 -0.34 9.78
CA GLY A 43 36.65 -1.18 10.92
C GLY A 43 35.60 -2.14 11.46
N ILE A 44 34.36 -2.11 10.95
CA ILE A 44 33.36 -3.17 11.18
C ILE A 44 33.51 -4.16 10.02
N PRO A 45 33.64 -5.48 10.26
CA PRO A 45 33.60 -6.44 9.16
C PRO A 45 32.33 -6.17 8.35
N PRO A 46 32.41 -6.07 7.01
CA PRO A 46 31.23 -5.77 6.21
C PRO A 46 30.13 -6.75 6.62
N PHE A 47 28.94 -6.22 6.95
CA PHE A 47 27.78 -7.06 7.21
C PHE A 47 27.68 -8.09 6.08
N ASP A 48 27.41 -9.35 6.41
CA ASP A 48 27.21 -10.36 5.37
C ASP A 48 25.86 -10.10 4.67
N THR A 49 25.92 -9.16 3.74
CA THR A 49 24.80 -8.73 2.91
C THR A 49 24.32 -9.83 1.98
N ALA A 50 25.03 -10.98 1.88
CA ALA A 50 24.57 -12.12 1.09
C ALA A 50 23.26 -12.71 1.64
N THR A 51 23.00 -12.55 2.94
CA THR A 51 21.74 -12.99 3.57
C THR A 51 20.60 -11.97 3.43
N LEU A 52 20.89 -10.72 3.02
CA LEU A 52 19.87 -9.70 2.81
C LEU A 52 19.31 -9.78 1.39
N LEU A 53 18.25 -10.58 1.21
CA LEU A 53 17.61 -10.82 -0.09
C LEU A 53 16.95 -9.56 -0.67
N VAL A 54 16.38 -8.73 0.22
CA VAL A 54 15.72 -7.46 -0.13
C VAL A 54 16.08 -6.44 0.94
N GLY A 55 16.53 -5.26 0.52
CA GLY A 55 16.95 -4.19 1.42
C GLY A 55 17.00 -2.84 0.69
N ASN A 56 17.74 -1.87 1.21
CA ASN A 56 17.73 -0.48 0.72
C ASN A 56 18.20 -0.28 -0.74
N HIS A 57 18.74 -1.31 -1.38
CA HIS A 57 19.21 -1.24 -2.77
C HIS A 57 18.06 -1.40 -3.79
N SER A 58 16.92 -1.95 -3.37
CA SER A 58 15.66 -2.02 -4.13
C SER A 58 14.56 -1.27 -3.38
N ARG A 59 13.58 -0.74 -4.12
CA ARG A 59 12.39 -0.07 -3.55
C ARG A 59 11.27 -1.09 -3.40
N ASP A 60 11.47 -2.08 -2.56
CA ASP A 60 10.49 -3.14 -2.29
C ASP A 60 9.70 -2.85 -1.00
N ASP A 61 8.65 -3.63 -0.75
CA ASP A 61 7.68 -3.34 0.32
C ASP A 61 8.24 -3.62 1.73
N ALA A 62 9.23 -4.51 1.85
CA ALA A 62 9.83 -4.87 3.14
C ALA A 62 11.28 -5.33 3.03
N ALA A 63 12.01 -5.29 4.15
CA ALA A 63 13.32 -5.92 4.24
C ALA A 63 13.18 -7.43 4.41
N VAL A 64 14.00 -8.21 3.70
CA VAL A 64 13.96 -9.68 3.74
C VAL A 64 15.34 -10.26 3.98
N MET A 65 15.45 -11.11 5.01
CA MET A 65 16.69 -11.76 5.42
C MET A 65 16.55 -13.28 5.35
N ASP A 66 17.39 -13.94 4.54
CA ASP A 66 17.51 -15.39 4.47
C ASP A 66 18.14 -15.94 5.77
N LEU A 67 17.53 -16.99 6.32
CA LEU A 67 18.03 -17.67 7.51
C LEU A 67 18.99 -18.82 7.17
N GLY A 68 19.22 -19.11 5.89
CA GLY A 68 20.13 -20.15 5.40
C GLY A 68 19.56 -21.57 5.50
N ASN A 69 18.28 -21.71 5.85
CA ASN A 69 17.58 -22.98 5.99
C ASN A 69 16.42 -23.16 4.98
N GLY A 70 16.29 -22.25 4.01
CA GLY A 70 15.19 -22.20 3.04
C GLY A 70 14.04 -21.28 3.43
N ASP A 71 14.02 -20.76 4.66
CA ASP A 71 13.10 -19.72 5.11
C ASP A 71 13.79 -18.36 5.20
N ALA A 72 13.01 -17.29 4.99
CA ALA A 72 13.43 -15.92 5.19
C ALA A 72 12.48 -15.18 6.16
N ILE A 73 13.03 -14.20 6.88
CA ILE A 73 12.29 -13.27 7.72
C ILE A 73 11.97 -12.01 6.93
N ILE A 74 10.73 -11.56 7.03
CA ILE A 74 10.26 -10.29 6.50
C ILE A 74 10.12 -9.33 7.67
N SER A 75 10.66 -8.11 7.52
CA SER A 75 10.52 -7.04 8.50
C SER A 75 10.05 -5.77 7.82
N THR A 76 8.90 -5.24 8.25
CA THR A 76 8.34 -3.97 7.77
C THR A 76 7.90 -3.09 8.94
N THR A 77 7.73 -1.80 8.67
CA THR A 77 7.12 -0.83 9.57
C THR A 77 6.36 0.21 8.76
N ASP A 78 5.09 0.46 9.12
CA ASP A 78 4.33 1.61 8.61
C ASP A 78 3.50 2.20 9.76
N PHE A 79 3.43 3.53 9.78
CA PHE A 79 2.71 4.30 10.79
C PHE A 79 2.35 5.67 10.24
N PHE A 80 1.18 6.19 10.66
CA PHE A 80 0.67 7.45 10.15
C PHE A 80 -0.27 8.13 11.14
N MET A 81 -0.65 9.35 10.81
CA MET A 81 -1.65 10.14 11.53
C MET A 81 -3.09 9.69 11.18
N PRO A 82 -4.09 9.94 12.04
CA PRO A 82 -5.47 9.54 11.82
C PRO A 82 -6.05 9.86 10.45
N ILE A 83 -6.72 8.88 9.87
CA ILE A 83 -7.40 8.96 8.56
C ILE A 83 -8.91 8.91 8.64
N VAL A 84 -9.41 8.42 9.77
CA VAL A 84 -10.82 8.28 10.10
C VAL A 84 -11.02 8.83 11.50
N ASP A 85 -12.24 9.24 11.79
CA ASP A 85 -12.56 9.90 13.04
C ASP A 85 -12.62 8.94 14.22
N ASP A 86 -13.12 7.72 13.99
CA ASP A 86 -13.23 6.70 15.03
C ASP A 86 -11.86 6.08 15.37
N ALA A 87 -11.53 6.11 16.66
CA ALA A 87 -10.25 5.63 17.17
C ALA A 87 -10.04 4.13 16.98
N TYR A 88 -11.10 3.33 17.13
CA TYR A 88 -11.01 1.90 16.96
C TYR A 88 -10.73 1.56 15.50
N ASP A 89 -11.45 2.17 14.56
CA ASP A 89 -11.22 2.00 13.13
C ASP A 89 -9.87 2.54 12.66
N PHE A 90 -9.39 3.64 13.23
CA PHE A 90 -8.02 4.11 12.95
C PHE A 90 -6.98 3.04 13.32
N GLY A 91 -7.09 2.45 14.51
CA GLY A 91 -6.23 1.36 14.94
C GLY A 91 -6.30 0.13 14.05
N ARG A 92 -7.51 -0.24 13.60
CA ARG A 92 -7.71 -1.34 12.65
C ARG A 92 -7.01 -1.07 11.31
N ILE A 93 -7.25 0.10 10.72
CA ILE A 93 -6.74 0.43 9.39
C ILE A 93 -5.22 0.58 9.39
N ALA A 94 -4.66 1.27 10.38
CA ALA A 94 -3.21 1.42 10.51
C ALA A 94 -2.50 0.06 10.62
N SER A 95 -3.07 -0.85 11.41
CA SER A 95 -2.56 -2.21 11.50
C SER A 95 -2.71 -3.00 10.20
N ALA A 96 -3.87 -2.92 9.54
CA ALA A 96 -4.09 -3.63 8.29
C ALA A 96 -3.12 -3.15 7.18
N ASN A 97 -2.82 -1.85 7.16
CA ASN A 97 -1.82 -1.27 6.27
C ASN A 97 -0.40 -1.80 6.59
N ALA A 98 0.05 -1.71 7.85
CA ALA A 98 1.40 -2.15 8.21
C ALA A 98 1.63 -3.67 8.04
N ILE A 99 0.57 -4.48 8.15
CA ILE A 99 0.64 -5.94 7.88
C ILE A 99 0.67 -6.22 6.37
N SER A 100 0.17 -5.30 5.55
CA SER A 100 0.00 -5.48 4.10
C SER A 100 1.31 -5.80 3.39
N ASP A 101 2.41 -5.12 3.72
CA ASP A 101 3.71 -5.35 3.07
C ASP A 101 4.19 -6.80 3.25
N VAL A 102 3.90 -7.44 4.39
CA VAL A 102 4.24 -8.86 4.58
C VAL A 102 3.48 -9.75 3.58
N TYR A 103 2.20 -9.45 3.35
CA TYR A 103 1.41 -10.16 2.34
C TYR A 103 1.86 -9.84 0.91
N ALA A 104 2.31 -8.61 0.66
CA ALA A 104 2.84 -8.18 -0.64
C ALA A 104 4.12 -8.95 -1.03
N MET A 105 4.93 -9.36 -0.05
CA MET A 105 6.08 -10.24 -0.28
C MET A 105 5.72 -11.74 -0.44
N GLY A 106 4.43 -12.08 -0.42
CA GLY A 106 3.95 -13.48 -0.37
C GLY A 106 4.13 -14.14 1.01
N GLY A 107 4.42 -13.37 2.05
CA GLY A 107 4.77 -13.84 3.37
C GLY A 107 3.58 -13.99 4.31
N GLN A 108 3.77 -14.83 5.33
CA GLN A 108 2.85 -15.00 6.45
C GLN A 108 3.29 -14.12 7.64
N PRO A 109 2.46 -13.19 8.11
CA PRO A 109 2.72 -12.45 9.35
C PRO A 109 2.86 -13.40 10.55
N LEU A 110 3.79 -13.08 11.46
CA LEU A 110 4.06 -13.84 12.68
C LEU A 110 3.69 -13.08 13.96
N MET A 111 4.09 -11.82 14.04
CA MET A 111 3.83 -10.95 15.20
C MET A 111 3.94 -9.49 14.80
N ALA A 112 3.37 -8.62 15.61
CA ALA A 112 3.54 -7.18 15.48
C ALA A 112 3.77 -6.51 16.83
N ILE A 113 4.47 -5.38 16.81
CA ILE A 113 4.63 -4.48 17.95
C ILE A 113 4.11 -3.09 17.58
N ALA A 114 3.43 -2.43 18.52
CA ALA A 114 2.83 -1.12 18.29
C ALA A 114 3.87 0.01 18.33
N ILE A 115 3.66 1.01 17.48
CA ILE A 115 4.34 2.30 17.52
C ILE A 115 3.25 3.35 17.79
N LEU A 116 3.35 4.07 18.92
CA LEU A 116 2.34 5.04 19.35
C LEU A 116 2.98 6.38 19.71
N GLY A 117 2.58 7.45 19.03
CA GLY A 117 2.75 8.83 19.49
C GLY A 117 1.40 9.38 19.91
N TRP A 118 1.28 9.97 21.10
CA TRP A 118 -0.02 10.46 21.56
C TRP A 118 0.08 11.80 22.30
N PRO A 119 -0.77 12.80 21.99
CA PRO A 119 -0.75 14.09 22.68
C PRO A 119 -1.50 13.98 24.00
N ILE A 120 -0.80 13.59 25.07
CA ILE A 120 -1.41 13.29 26.37
C ILE A 120 -2.16 14.49 26.99
N ASP A 121 -1.74 15.71 26.65
CA ASP A 121 -2.38 16.95 27.10
C ASP A 121 -3.63 17.33 26.30
N LYS A 122 -3.86 16.72 25.13
CA LYS A 122 -4.98 17.06 24.22
C LYS A 122 -6.00 15.94 24.07
N LEU A 123 -5.56 14.67 24.14
CA LEU A 123 -6.38 13.50 23.91
C LEU A 123 -6.27 12.54 25.08
N ALA A 124 -7.43 12.17 25.64
CA ALA A 124 -7.50 11.29 26.80
C ALA A 124 -6.89 9.90 26.52
N PRO A 125 -6.18 9.27 27.46
CA PRO A 125 -5.57 7.94 27.28
C PRO A 125 -6.56 6.85 26.88
N GLU A 126 -7.83 6.96 27.27
CA GLU A 126 -8.90 6.01 26.92
C GLU A 126 -9.12 5.95 25.40
N ILE A 127 -8.92 7.07 24.70
CA ILE A 127 -9.02 7.13 23.24
C ILE A 127 -7.84 6.39 22.60
N ALA A 128 -6.62 6.54 23.14
CA ALA A 128 -5.48 5.71 22.71
C ALA A 128 -5.75 4.22 22.98
N GLY A 129 -6.39 3.89 24.11
CA GLY A 129 -6.85 2.54 24.42
C GLY A 129 -7.76 1.95 23.33
N ARG A 130 -8.67 2.75 22.77
CA ARG A 130 -9.53 2.34 21.64
C ARG A 130 -8.74 2.07 20.36
N VAL A 131 -7.70 2.86 20.06
CA VAL A 131 -6.79 2.60 18.93
C VAL A 131 -6.09 1.24 19.11
N ILE A 132 -5.56 0.97 20.31
CA ILE A 132 -4.91 -0.31 20.62
C ILE A 132 -5.89 -1.48 20.55
N GLU A 133 -7.15 -1.29 20.99
CA GLU A 133 -8.20 -2.30 20.88
C GLU A 133 -8.51 -2.66 19.42
N GLY A 134 -8.63 -1.65 18.54
CA GLY A 134 -8.81 -1.85 17.11
C GLY A 134 -7.62 -2.56 16.47
N SER A 135 -6.41 -2.15 16.81
CA SER A 135 -5.18 -2.80 16.36
C SER A 135 -5.13 -4.27 16.75
N ARG A 136 -5.45 -4.59 18.02
CA ARG A 136 -5.49 -5.97 18.51
C ARG A 136 -6.53 -6.81 17.78
N ALA A 137 -7.69 -6.25 17.45
CA ALA A 137 -8.72 -6.94 16.69
C ALA A 137 -8.24 -7.34 15.29
N ILE A 138 -7.59 -6.42 14.56
CA ILE A 138 -7.03 -6.73 13.24
C ILE A 138 -5.85 -7.70 13.31
N CYS A 139 -4.96 -7.58 14.30
CA CYS A 139 -3.90 -8.57 14.51
C CYS A 139 -4.48 -9.97 14.78
N ALA A 140 -5.55 -10.06 15.57
CA ALA A 140 -6.25 -11.32 15.81
C ALA A 140 -6.88 -11.88 14.52
N GLU A 141 -7.49 -11.03 13.70
CA GLU A 141 -7.98 -11.43 12.38
C GLU A 141 -6.85 -11.93 11.47
N ALA A 142 -5.65 -11.32 11.52
CA ALA A 142 -4.46 -11.77 10.80
C ALA A 142 -3.82 -13.04 11.39
N GLY A 143 -4.28 -13.49 12.56
CA GLY A 143 -3.74 -14.67 13.25
C GLY A 143 -2.43 -14.43 14.01
N ILE A 144 -2.13 -13.18 14.36
CA ILE A 144 -0.88 -12.79 15.03
C ILE A 144 -1.12 -12.08 16.36
N PRO A 145 -0.20 -12.19 17.34
CA PRO A 145 -0.26 -11.39 18.55
C PRO A 145 0.20 -9.95 18.29
N LEU A 146 -0.48 -8.99 18.94
CA LEU A 146 0.06 -7.67 19.20
C LEU A 146 0.90 -7.74 20.48
N ALA A 147 2.22 -7.88 20.31
CA ALA A 147 3.19 -8.30 21.33
C ALA A 147 3.88 -7.13 22.04
N GLY A 148 3.10 -6.14 22.49
CA GLY A 148 3.62 -4.92 23.11
C GLY A 148 3.91 -3.83 22.09
N GLY A 149 4.91 -2.99 22.37
CA GLY A 149 5.23 -1.83 21.55
C GLY A 149 6.00 -0.75 22.31
N HIS A 150 6.13 0.40 21.68
CA HIS A 150 6.71 1.60 22.30
C HIS A 150 5.79 2.80 22.10
N SER A 151 5.71 3.64 23.12
CA SER A 151 4.88 4.84 23.10
C SER A 151 5.66 6.07 23.55
N ILE A 152 5.40 7.21 22.91
CA ILE A 152 5.94 8.52 23.27
C ILE A 152 4.83 9.56 23.37
N ASP A 153 5.05 10.60 24.18
CA ASP A 153 4.28 11.83 24.08
C ASP A 153 4.63 12.53 22.75
N SER A 154 3.61 12.98 22.03
CA SER A 154 3.74 13.54 20.68
C SER A 154 2.70 14.65 20.47
N PRO A 155 3.04 15.77 19.82
CA PRO A 155 2.07 16.84 19.55
C PRO A 155 0.84 16.43 18.73
N GLU A 156 0.98 15.35 17.95
CA GLU A 156 -0.06 14.74 17.10
C GLU A 156 -0.17 13.24 17.35
N PRO A 157 -1.38 12.66 17.23
CA PRO A 157 -1.58 11.22 17.30
C PRO A 157 -0.91 10.53 16.10
N ILE A 158 -0.08 9.53 16.39
CA ILE A 158 0.64 8.69 15.42
C ILE A 158 0.43 7.26 15.83
N PHE A 159 0.04 6.40 14.90
CA PHE A 159 -0.10 4.98 15.18
C PHE A 159 0.28 4.11 13.98
N GLY A 160 0.86 2.95 14.27
CA GLY A 160 1.15 1.90 13.32
C GLY A 160 1.86 0.73 13.97
N LEU A 161 2.43 -0.14 13.15
CA LEU A 161 3.08 -1.36 13.62
C LEU A 161 4.45 -1.53 12.97
N ALA A 162 5.37 -2.13 13.72
CA ALA A 162 6.45 -2.91 13.12
C ALA A 162 5.99 -4.37 13.10
N VAL A 163 6.08 -5.00 11.92
CA VAL A 163 5.54 -6.34 11.67
C VAL A 163 6.67 -7.26 11.24
N THR A 164 6.72 -8.44 11.86
CA THR A 164 7.62 -9.52 11.45
C THR A 164 6.80 -10.62 10.81
N GLY A 165 7.23 -11.04 9.62
CA GLY A 165 6.68 -12.17 8.88
C GLY A 165 7.75 -13.20 8.52
N ARG A 166 7.30 -14.27 7.86
CA ARG A 166 8.18 -15.28 7.27
C ARG A 166 7.69 -15.68 5.90
N VAL A 167 8.61 -16.15 5.07
CA VAL A 167 8.31 -16.73 3.75
C VAL A 167 9.35 -17.79 3.41
N ALA A 168 8.95 -18.86 2.72
CA ALA A 168 9.94 -19.75 2.11
C ALA A 168 10.64 -18.99 0.99
N VAL A 169 11.96 -19.04 0.89
CA VAL A 169 12.75 -18.22 -0.06
C VAL A 169 12.26 -18.39 -1.50
N GLN A 170 11.88 -19.61 -1.88
CA GLN A 170 11.35 -19.93 -3.23
C GLN A 170 9.96 -19.33 -3.53
N HIS A 171 9.21 -18.92 -2.50
CA HIS A 171 7.89 -18.28 -2.64
C HIS A 171 7.95 -16.75 -2.43
N LEU A 172 9.12 -16.19 -2.11
CA LEU A 172 9.31 -14.77 -1.98
C LEU A 172 8.91 -14.07 -3.29
N LYS A 173 7.97 -13.13 -3.20
CA LYS A 173 7.61 -12.26 -4.33
C LYS A 173 8.23 -10.90 -4.12
N ARG A 174 8.91 -10.42 -5.15
CA ARG A 174 9.43 -9.06 -5.22
C ARG A 174 8.59 -8.25 -6.18
N ASN A 175 8.59 -6.94 -6.04
CA ASN A 175 7.88 -6.07 -6.97
C ASN A 175 8.60 -5.89 -8.32
N ASP A 176 9.88 -6.29 -8.43
CA ASP A 176 10.73 -6.04 -9.60
C ASP A 176 11.04 -7.29 -10.45
N THR A 177 10.36 -8.42 -10.21
CA THR A 177 10.61 -9.71 -10.89
C THR A 177 9.58 -10.08 -11.98
N ALA A 178 8.78 -9.12 -12.42
CA ALA A 178 7.78 -9.34 -13.47
C ALA A 178 8.43 -9.62 -14.84
N ILE A 179 7.67 -10.24 -15.75
CA ILE A 179 8.14 -10.55 -17.11
C ILE A 179 7.18 -10.01 -18.18
N GLU A 180 7.68 -9.86 -19.41
CA GLU A 180 6.87 -9.48 -20.57
C GLU A 180 5.66 -10.41 -20.72
N GLY A 181 4.50 -9.83 -21.01
CA GLY A 181 3.25 -10.57 -21.22
C GLY A 181 2.49 -10.92 -19.94
N ASN A 182 3.03 -10.62 -18.75
CA ASN A 182 2.26 -10.75 -17.52
C ASN A 182 0.98 -9.93 -17.56
N LEU A 183 -0.12 -10.54 -17.12
CA LEU A 183 -1.39 -9.88 -16.86
C LEU A 183 -1.33 -9.18 -15.51
N LEU A 184 -1.97 -8.02 -15.42
CA LEU A 184 -2.03 -7.21 -14.22
C LEU A 184 -3.41 -7.33 -13.57
N TYR A 185 -3.45 -7.58 -12.26
CA TYR A 185 -4.68 -7.61 -11.46
C TYR A 185 -4.57 -6.68 -10.26
N LEU A 186 -5.70 -6.20 -9.76
CA LEU A 186 -5.79 -5.40 -8.55
C LEU A 186 -6.87 -5.94 -7.62
N THR A 187 -6.54 -6.20 -6.36
CA THR A 187 -7.46 -6.90 -5.43
C THR A 187 -8.42 -5.99 -4.66
N LYS A 188 -8.20 -4.67 -4.66
CA LYS A 188 -9.12 -3.69 -4.05
C LYS A 188 -9.38 -2.52 -4.98
N LYS A 189 -10.55 -1.90 -4.84
CA LYS A 189 -10.98 -0.80 -5.69
C LYS A 189 -10.22 0.49 -5.37
N LEU A 190 -10.00 1.34 -6.37
CA LEU A 190 -9.41 2.67 -6.18
C LEU A 190 -10.43 3.70 -5.70
N GLY A 191 -9.93 4.75 -5.04
CA GLY A 191 -10.68 5.95 -4.68
C GLY A 191 -10.82 6.22 -3.18
N VAL A 192 -10.03 5.55 -2.34
CA VAL A 192 -10.02 5.77 -0.89
C VAL A 192 -9.65 7.22 -0.57
N GLY A 193 -8.64 7.79 -1.23
CA GLY A 193 -8.21 9.17 -1.01
C GLY A 193 -9.30 10.19 -1.39
N ILE A 194 -10.05 9.92 -2.46
CA ILE A 194 -11.20 10.72 -2.90
C ILE A 194 -12.30 10.73 -1.83
N LEU A 195 -12.75 9.55 -1.37
CA LEU A 195 -13.84 9.46 -0.38
C LEU A 195 -13.43 10.04 0.98
N THR A 196 -12.22 9.75 1.46
CA THR A 196 -11.72 10.31 2.73
C THR A 196 -11.57 11.83 2.64
N THR A 197 -11.18 12.37 1.49
CA THR A 197 -11.16 13.83 1.27
C THR A 197 -12.56 14.43 1.26
N ALA A 198 -13.53 13.76 0.65
CA ALA A 198 -14.93 14.19 0.69
C ALA A 198 -15.46 14.22 2.14
N GLN A 199 -15.10 13.24 2.98
CA GLN A 199 -15.45 13.22 4.40
C GLN A 199 -14.84 14.40 5.14
N LYS A 200 -13.54 14.65 4.96
CA LYS A 200 -12.84 15.79 5.57
C LYS A 200 -13.44 17.15 5.17
N LYS A 201 -14.02 17.25 3.97
CA LYS A 201 -14.71 18.45 3.49
C LYS A 201 -16.18 18.55 3.95
N GLY A 202 -16.70 17.54 4.64
CA GLY A 202 -18.13 17.46 4.99
C GLY A 202 -19.06 17.27 3.79
N LEU A 203 -18.53 16.76 2.66
CA LEU A 203 -19.26 16.54 1.41
C LEU A 203 -19.71 15.08 1.24
N LEU A 204 -19.09 14.14 1.96
CA LEU A 204 -19.43 12.73 1.87
C LEU A 204 -20.84 12.49 2.42
N ARG A 205 -21.70 11.87 1.62
CA ARG A 205 -23.03 11.43 2.07
C ARG A 205 -22.90 10.37 3.16
N GLU A 206 -23.78 10.41 4.15
CA GLU A 206 -23.79 9.45 5.27
C GLU A 206 -23.89 7.99 4.78
N GLU A 207 -24.70 7.75 3.76
CA GLU A 207 -24.85 6.43 3.12
C GLU A 207 -23.54 5.91 2.48
N HIS A 208 -22.58 6.78 2.19
CA HIS A 208 -21.27 6.44 1.61
C HIS A 208 -20.15 6.35 2.67
N ALA A 209 -20.42 6.67 3.94
CA ALA A 209 -19.42 6.78 5.00
C ALA A 209 -18.67 5.48 5.30
N HIS A 210 -19.30 4.33 5.06
CA HIS A 210 -18.73 3.00 5.33
C HIS A 210 -17.78 2.51 4.22
N LEU A 211 -17.91 3.02 2.99
CA LEU A 211 -17.27 2.44 1.80
C LEU A 211 -15.73 2.36 1.91
N ALA A 212 -15.08 3.46 2.28
CA ALA A 212 -13.63 3.49 2.40
C ALA A 212 -13.14 2.75 3.67
N PRO A 213 -13.68 3.01 4.88
CA PRO A 213 -13.28 2.28 6.09
C PRO A 213 -13.44 0.76 5.98
N ASP A 214 -14.51 0.25 5.37
CA ASP A 214 -14.72 -1.18 5.19
C ASP A 214 -13.61 -1.80 4.35
N GLN A 215 -13.27 -1.20 3.21
CA GLN A 215 -12.20 -1.69 2.34
C GLN A 215 -10.82 -1.58 2.99
N MET A 216 -10.54 -0.47 3.70
CA MET A 216 -9.27 -0.23 4.37
C MET A 216 -9.01 -1.19 5.55
N ARG A 217 -10.07 -1.79 6.13
CA ARG A 217 -9.93 -2.77 7.21
C ARG A 217 -9.72 -4.21 6.70
N GLN A 218 -9.89 -4.45 5.40
CA GLN A 218 -9.68 -5.78 4.80
C GLN A 218 -8.20 -6.12 4.73
N LEU A 219 -7.80 -7.25 5.31
CA LEU A 219 -6.44 -7.76 5.23
C LEU A 219 -6.15 -8.36 3.85
N ASN A 220 -4.95 -8.11 3.31
CA ASN A 220 -4.47 -8.69 2.05
C ASN A 220 -4.02 -10.16 2.18
N LYS A 221 -4.71 -10.98 2.99
CA LYS A 221 -4.37 -12.40 3.28
C LYS A 221 -4.16 -13.26 2.03
N VAL A 222 -4.83 -12.90 0.93
CA VAL A 222 -4.70 -13.57 -0.36
C VAL A 222 -3.26 -13.58 -0.89
N GLY A 223 -2.43 -12.62 -0.46
CA GLY A 223 -1.01 -12.54 -0.81
C GLY A 223 -0.21 -13.79 -0.45
N VAL A 224 -0.54 -14.48 0.66
CA VAL A 224 0.10 -15.75 1.03
C VAL A 224 -0.17 -16.84 -0.02
N ALA A 225 -1.42 -16.96 -0.47
CA ALA A 225 -1.81 -17.96 -1.45
C ALA A 225 -1.25 -17.64 -2.84
N LEU A 226 -1.25 -16.36 -3.23
CA LEU A 226 -0.66 -15.89 -4.49
C LEU A 226 0.86 -16.06 -4.50
N GLY A 227 1.53 -15.83 -3.37
CA GLY A 227 2.98 -16.02 -3.21
C GLY A 227 3.44 -17.47 -3.45
N ALA A 228 2.58 -18.45 -3.19
CA ALA A 228 2.89 -19.85 -3.46
C ALA A 228 2.84 -20.23 -4.96
N LEU A 229 2.25 -19.39 -5.82
CA LEU A 229 2.17 -19.67 -7.26
C LEU A 229 3.43 -19.23 -7.99
N GLU A 230 4.10 -20.15 -8.68
CA GLU A 230 5.25 -19.83 -9.54
C GLU A 230 4.89 -18.93 -10.72
N SER A 231 3.63 -18.96 -11.16
CA SER A 231 3.11 -18.13 -12.25
C SER A 231 2.91 -16.67 -11.85
N VAL A 232 2.80 -16.35 -10.56
CA VAL A 232 2.85 -14.97 -10.04
C VAL A 232 4.31 -14.55 -10.02
N LYS A 233 4.67 -13.57 -10.86
CA LYS A 233 6.06 -13.15 -11.09
C LYS A 233 6.44 -11.93 -10.28
N ALA A 234 5.51 -11.01 -10.05
CA ALA A 234 5.70 -9.92 -9.10
C ALA A 234 4.41 -9.66 -8.33
N LEU A 235 4.58 -9.17 -7.11
CA LEU A 235 3.52 -8.82 -6.19
C LEU A 235 3.96 -7.59 -5.39
N THR A 236 3.06 -6.64 -5.23
CA THR A 236 3.23 -5.46 -4.38
C THR A 236 1.86 -5.00 -3.90
N ASP A 237 1.79 -4.02 -3.00
CA ASP A 237 0.53 -3.41 -2.61
C ASP A 237 0.38 -1.95 -3.10
N VAL A 238 -0.85 -1.56 -3.45
CA VAL A 238 -1.13 -0.21 -3.92
C VAL A 238 -1.45 0.65 -2.72
N THR A 239 -0.48 1.47 -2.30
CA THR A 239 -0.62 2.36 -1.14
C THR A 239 -0.57 3.86 -1.48
N GLY A 240 0.31 4.63 -0.81
CA GLY A 240 0.32 6.10 -0.83
C GLY A 240 0.66 6.72 -2.19
N PHE A 241 1.37 6.01 -3.06
CA PHE A 241 1.75 6.49 -4.39
C PHE A 241 0.66 6.30 -5.45
N GLY A 242 -0.47 5.67 -5.08
CA GLY A 242 -1.53 5.32 -6.02
C GLY A 242 -1.11 4.21 -6.99
N LEU A 243 -2.06 3.77 -7.83
CA LEU A 243 -1.82 2.67 -8.76
C LEU A 243 -0.67 2.98 -9.73
N LEU A 244 -0.61 4.21 -10.25
CA LEU A 244 0.45 4.58 -11.20
C LEU A 244 1.84 4.52 -10.58
N GLY A 245 2.01 5.00 -9.36
CA GLY A 245 3.32 4.99 -8.70
C GLY A 245 3.85 3.57 -8.55
N HIS A 246 3.04 2.69 -7.97
CA HIS A 246 3.38 1.30 -7.73
C HIS A 246 3.56 0.48 -9.01
N LEU A 247 2.72 0.72 -10.03
CA LEU A 247 2.89 0.09 -11.34
C LEU A 247 4.15 0.55 -12.05
N ILE A 248 4.52 1.83 -11.92
CA ILE A 248 5.76 2.36 -12.48
C ILE A 248 6.97 1.71 -11.80
N GLU A 249 6.94 1.56 -10.47
CA GLU A 249 8.02 0.89 -9.74
C GLU A 249 8.18 -0.56 -10.18
N MET A 250 7.08 -1.31 -10.27
CA MET A 250 7.09 -2.69 -10.79
C MET A 250 7.62 -2.76 -12.23
N ALA A 251 7.07 -1.95 -13.15
CA ALA A 251 7.47 -1.98 -14.55
C ALA A 251 8.95 -1.59 -14.73
N GLN A 252 9.42 -0.52 -14.07
CA GLN A 252 10.80 -0.09 -14.19
C GLN A 252 11.77 -1.06 -13.53
N GLY A 253 11.43 -1.59 -12.35
CA GLY A 253 12.23 -2.60 -11.66
C GLY A 253 12.46 -3.85 -12.52
N SER A 254 11.45 -4.24 -13.29
CA SER A 254 11.53 -5.36 -14.23
C SER A 254 12.05 -5.00 -15.63
N GLY A 255 12.38 -3.74 -15.91
CA GLY A 255 12.84 -3.32 -17.24
C GLY A 255 11.76 -3.35 -18.33
N LEU A 256 10.50 -3.15 -17.95
CA LEU A 256 9.30 -3.26 -18.78
C LEU A 256 8.53 -1.94 -18.86
N SER A 257 7.45 -1.95 -19.63
CA SER A 257 6.39 -0.94 -19.58
C SER A 257 5.04 -1.64 -19.35
N ALA A 258 4.00 -0.88 -19.03
CA ALA A 258 2.67 -1.40 -18.78
C ALA A 258 1.65 -0.77 -19.72
N VAL A 259 0.65 -1.55 -20.13
CA VAL A 259 -0.56 -1.07 -20.80
C VAL A 259 -1.74 -1.33 -19.88
N ILE A 260 -2.49 -0.29 -19.52
CA ILE A 260 -3.66 -0.35 -18.67
C ILE A 260 -4.94 -0.17 -19.48
N ASP A 261 -5.93 -0.99 -19.18
CA ASP A 261 -7.32 -0.80 -19.61
C ASP A 261 -8.06 -0.09 -18.47
N PHE A 262 -8.26 1.21 -18.61
CA PHE A 262 -8.81 2.05 -17.54
C PHE A 262 -10.26 1.69 -17.17
N ASP A 263 -11.03 1.16 -18.13
CA ASP A 263 -12.42 0.79 -17.89
C ASP A 263 -12.52 -0.43 -16.99
N LYS A 264 -11.51 -1.30 -17.03
CA LYS A 264 -11.38 -2.49 -16.18
C LYS A 264 -10.80 -2.23 -14.79
N VAL A 265 -10.20 -1.06 -14.56
CA VAL A 265 -9.63 -0.71 -13.25
C VAL A 265 -10.78 -0.63 -12.23
N PRO A 266 -10.76 -1.45 -11.15
CA PRO A 266 -11.84 -1.47 -10.19
C PRO A 266 -11.88 -0.16 -9.39
N LYS A 267 -13.06 0.46 -9.30
CA LYS A 267 -13.28 1.80 -8.69
C LYS A 267 -14.34 1.70 -7.60
N LEU A 268 -14.14 2.41 -6.49
CA LEU A 268 -15.18 2.55 -5.46
C LEU A 268 -16.36 3.32 -6.07
N PRO A 269 -17.61 3.00 -5.68
CA PRO A 269 -18.76 3.67 -6.26
C PRO A 269 -18.78 5.16 -5.87
N PHE A 270 -19.42 5.98 -6.70
CA PHE A 270 -19.65 7.42 -6.49
C PHE A 270 -18.39 8.31 -6.48
N ILE A 271 -17.19 7.77 -6.69
CA ILE A 271 -15.94 8.57 -6.63
C ILE A 271 -15.92 9.70 -7.67
N GLU A 272 -16.55 9.51 -8.83
CA GLU A 272 -16.65 10.52 -9.88
C GLU A 272 -17.47 11.74 -9.45
N GLU A 273 -18.55 11.53 -8.68
CA GLU A 273 -19.38 12.62 -8.13
C GLU A 273 -18.59 13.49 -7.16
N TYR A 274 -17.71 12.86 -6.36
CA TYR A 274 -16.85 13.57 -5.42
C TYR A 274 -15.66 14.23 -6.11
N LEU A 275 -15.12 13.63 -7.17
CA LEU A 275 -14.12 14.26 -8.01
C LEU A 275 -14.64 15.52 -8.71
N ALA A 276 -15.89 15.51 -9.20
CA ALA A 276 -16.55 16.69 -9.76
C ALA A 276 -16.64 17.84 -8.74
N GLN A 277 -16.71 17.51 -7.45
CA GLN A 277 -16.68 18.46 -6.33
C GLN A 277 -15.26 18.80 -5.86
N LYS A 278 -14.23 18.42 -6.64
CA LYS A 278 -12.80 18.59 -6.32
C LYS A 278 -12.38 17.94 -5.01
N SER A 279 -12.98 16.81 -4.65
CA SER A 279 -12.61 16.03 -3.46
C SER A 279 -11.49 15.04 -3.79
N PHE A 280 -10.26 15.53 -3.84
CA PHE A 280 -9.06 14.72 -3.97
C PHE A 280 -7.97 15.23 -3.02
N PRO A 281 -7.13 14.36 -2.45
CA PRO A 281 -6.12 14.77 -1.51
C PRO A 281 -4.97 15.49 -2.23
N GLY A 282 -4.25 16.37 -1.52
CA GLY A 282 -3.01 16.97 -2.04
C GLY A 282 -1.95 15.94 -2.42
N GLY A 283 -2.02 14.73 -1.82
CA GLY A 283 -1.18 13.59 -2.18
C GLY A 283 -1.31 13.19 -3.66
N THR A 284 -2.50 13.24 -4.25
CA THR A 284 -2.70 12.95 -5.69
C THR A 284 -1.91 13.89 -6.59
N VAL A 285 -1.88 15.18 -6.23
CA VAL A 285 -1.11 16.18 -6.99
C VAL A 285 0.39 15.96 -6.84
N ARG A 286 0.86 15.67 -5.62
CA ARG A 286 2.28 15.35 -5.36
C ARG A 286 2.74 14.09 -6.09
N ASN A 287 1.92 13.06 -6.07
CA ASN A 287 2.13 11.82 -6.81
C ASN A 287 2.28 12.10 -8.31
N TRP A 288 1.32 12.83 -8.89
CA TRP A 288 1.37 13.19 -10.31
C TRP A 288 2.60 14.03 -10.67
N GLN A 289 2.99 15.00 -9.83
CA GLN A 289 4.21 15.78 -10.05
C GLN A 289 5.47 14.89 -10.03
N SER A 290 5.48 13.84 -9.22
CA SER A 290 6.63 12.94 -9.06
C SER A 290 6.84 12.02 -10.27
N TYR A 291 5.77 11.47 -10.84
CA TYR A 291 5.89 10.43 -11.88
C TYR A 291 5.07 10.66 -13.15
N GLY A 292 4.29 11.74 -13.25
CA GLY A 292 3.42 11.99 -14.41
C GLY A 292 4.17 12.10 -15.74
N HIS A 293 5.44 12.51 -15.71
CA HIS A 293 6.32 12.52 -16.88
C HIS A 293 6.68 11.12 -17.41
N LYS A 294 6.38 10.04 -16.67
CA LYS A 294 6.59 8.65 -17.09
C LYS A 294 5.34 8.01 -17.69
N VAL A 295 4.20 8.70 -17.66
CA VAL A 295 2.90 8.18 -18.11
C VAL A 295 2.56 8.81 -19.46
N ALA A 296 1.89 8.04 -20.33
CA ALA A 296 1.31 8.55 -21.57
C ALA A 296 0.12 9.50 -21.30
N ASP A 297 -0.51 10.01 -22.35
CA ASP A 297 -1.53 11.04 -22.19
C ASP A 297 -2.77 10.47 -21.48
N LEU A 298 -3.34 11.28 -20.59
CA LEU A 298 -4.44 10.91 -19.72
C LEU A 298 -5.50 12.00 -19.70
N THR A 299 -6.77 11.59 -19.64
CA THR A 299 -7.82 12.51 -19.22
C THR A 299 -7.60 12.94 -17.77
N GLU A 300 -8.17 14.09 -17.41
CA GLU A 300 -8.07 14.60 -16.04
C GLU A 300 -8.65 13.62 -15.00
N THR A 301 -9.78 12.99 -15.31
CA THR A 301 -10.42 11.98 -14.44
C THR A 301 -9.52 10.77 -14.22
N GLN A 302 -8.95 10.21 -15.29
CA GLN A 302 -8.02 9.08 -15.19
C GLN A 302 -6.81 9.43 -14.33
N ARG A 303 -6.22 10.61 -14.56
CA ARG A 303 -5.09 11.11 -13.75
C ARG A 303 -5.42 11.15 -12.27
N TYR A 304 -6.55 11.75 -11.89
CA TYR A 304 -6.91 11.89 -10.48
C TYR A 304 -7.26 10.56 -9.80
N ILE A 305 -7.87 9.61 -10.51
CA ILE A 305 -8.19 8.28 -9.96
C ILE A 305 -6.93 7.42 -9.82
N LEU A 306 -6.10 7.37 -10.86
CA LEU A 306 -4.97 6.44 -10.91
C LEU A 306 -3.78 6.92 -10.04
N ALA A 307 -3.69 8.22 -9.78
CA ALA A 307 -2.70 8.80 -8.87
C ALA A 307 -3.20 8.99 -7.43
N ASP A 308 -4.46 8.63 -7.14
CA ASP A 308 -5.06 8.77 -5.81
C ASP A 308 -4.33 7.87 -4.79
N PRO A 309 -3.87 8.41 -3.65
CA PRO A 309 -3.31 7.62 -2.55
C PRO A 309 -4.34 6.63 -2.00
N GLN A 310 -3.98 5.35 -1.91
CA GLN A 310 -4.84 4.29 -1.35
C GLN A 310 -4.31 3.89 0.03
N THR A 311 -4.85 4.43 1.12
CA THR A 311 -4.45 3.91 2.45
C THR A 311 -4.97 2.48 2.60
N SER A 312 -4.13 1.52 2.99
CA SER A 312 -4.46 0.08 3.03
C SER A 312 -5.16 -0.43 1.76
N GLY A 313 -4.57 -0.14 0.59
CA GLY A 313 -5.09 -0.62 -0.68
C GLY A 313 -4.93 -2.12 -0.90
N GLY A 314 -5.16 -2.55 -2.15
CA GLY A 314 -5.09 -3.96 -2.55
C GLY A 314 -3.73 -4.34 -3.08
N LEU A 315 -3.54 -5.62 -3.35
CA LEU A 315 -2.36 -6.13 -4.02
C LEU A 315 -2.43 -5.87 -5.53
N LEU A 316 -1.33 -5.41 -6.11
CA LEU A 316 -1.07 -5.38 -7.55
C LEU A 316 -0.29 -6.64 -7.92
N ILE A 317 -0.85 -7.44 -8.81
CA ILE A 317 -0.34 -8.78 -9.15
C ILE A 317 0.11 -8.77 -10.60
N ALA A 318 1.34 -9.21 -10.88
CA ALA A 318 1.81 -9.56 -12.22
C ALA A 318 1.89 -11.09 -12.34
N VAL A 319 1.02 -11.67 -13.18
CA VAL A 319 0.91 -13.12 -13.37
C VAL A 319 1.13 -13.49 -14.84
N SER A 320 1.86 -14.56 -15.11
CA SER A 320 1.98 -15.07 -16.47
C SER A 320 0.62 -15.53 -17.03
N PRO A 321 0.37 -15.43 -18.35
CA PRO A 321 -0.91 -15.83 -18.95
C PRO A 321 -1.33 -17.27 -18.60
N GLU A 322 -0.39 -18.20 -18.51
CA GLU A 322 -0.65 -19.59 -18.12
C GLU A 322 -1.18 -19.75 -16.69
N GLY A 323 -0.87 -18.80 -15.80
CA GLY A 323 -1.34 -18.78 -14.41
C GLY A 323 -2.65 -18.04 -14.18
N GLN A 324 -3.25 -17.48 -15.24
CA GLN A 324 -4.47 -16.68 -15.14
C GLN A 324 -5.59 -17.42 -14.39
N HIS A 325 -5.86 -18.67 -14.78
CA HIS A 325 -6.96 -19.44 -14.21
C HIS A 325 -6.76 -19.73 -12.71
N ASP A 326 -5.53 -20.05 -12.31
CA ASP A 326 -5.20 -20.35 -10.92
C ASP A 326 -5.30 -19.11 -10.03
N VAL A 327 -4.81 -17.96 -10.51
CA VAL A 327 -4.96 -16.69 -9.80
C VAL A 327 -6.43 -16.32 -9.65
N GLU A 328 -7.22 -16.37 -10.72
CA GLU A 328 -8.66 -16.08 -10.63
C GLU A 328 -9.39 -17.02 -9.67
N ASN A 329 -9.03 -18.32 -9.65
CA ASN A 329 -9.60 -19.27 -8.69
C ASN A 329 -9.24 -18.92 -7.25
N ILE A 330 -7.97 -18.61 -6.97
CA ILE A 330 -7.54 -18.13 -5.64
C ILE A 330 -8.33 -16.89 -5.25
N LEU A 331 -8.40 -15.87 -6.12
CA LEU A 331 -9.13 -14.64 -5.84
C LEU A 331 -10.61 -14.92 -5.50
N ARG A 332 -11.28 -15.81 -6.25
CA ARG A 332 -12.66 -16.24 -5.94
C ARG A 332 -12.80 -16.90 -4.58
N THR A 333 -11.84 -17.74 -4.15
CA THR A 333 -11.89 -18.35 -2.80
C THR A 333 -11.78 -17.33 -1.65
N PHE A 334 -11.19 -16.16 -1.93
CA PHE A 334 -11.13 -15.03 -1.01
C PHE A 334 -12.28 -14.02 -1.22
N ASN A 335 -13.28 -14.35 -2.05
CA ASN A 335 -14.39 -13.47 -2.45
C ASN A 335 -13.92 -12.15 -3.10
N ILE A 336 -12.82 -12.21 -3.85
CA ILE A 336 -12.29 -11.08 -4.62
C ILE A 336 -12.65 -11.32 -6.08
N GLU A 337 -13.57 -10.51 -6.60
CA GLU A 337 -13.87 -10.46 -8.03
C GLU A 337 -12.90 -9.49 -8.70
N ALA A 338 -12.02 -10.01 -9.55
CA ALA A 338 -11.08 -9.22 -10.32
C ALA A 338 -10.91 -9.82 -11.72
N GLU A 339 -10.70 -8.95 -12.70
CA GLU A 339 -10.28 -9.29 -14.05
C GLU A 339 -8.95 -8.58 -14.36
N PRO A 340 -8.23 -8.97 -15.44
CA PRO A 340 -7.03 -8.26 -15.84
C PRO A 340 -7.30 -6.79 -16.13
N ILE A 341 -6.62 -5.90 -15.41
CA ILE A 341 -6.67 -4.43 -15.62
C ILE A 341 -5.67 -3.96 -16.69
N GLY A 342 -4.85 -4.87 -17.21
CA GLY A 342 -3.79 -4.54 -18.15
C GLY A 342 -2.77 -5.66 -18.30
N ARG A 343 -1.62 -5.31 -18.90
CA ARG A 343 -0.48 -6.23 -19.08
C ARG A 343 0.85 -5.51 -19.10
N LEU A 344 1.92 -6.22 -18.80
CA LEU A 344 3.29 -5.77 -19.01
C LEU A 344 3.77 -6.07 -20.43
N VAL A 345 4.52 -5.14 -21.01
CA VAL A 345 5.02 -5.14 -22.39
C VAL A 345 6.49 -4.73 -22.41
N LYS A 346 7.13 -4.88 -23.58
CA LYS A 346 8.49 -4.39 -23.80
C LYS A 346 8.63 -2.91 -23.44
N PRO A 347 9.82 -2.48 -22.98
CA PRO A 347 10.04 -1.09 -22.58
C PRO A 347 9.77 -0.12 -23.73
N GLY A 348 8.94 0.89 -23.46
CA GLY A 348 8.60 1.97 -24.39
C GLY A 348 9.27 3.30 -24.01
N GLN A 349 8.86 4.38 -24.69
CA GLN A 349 9.27 5.75 -24.36
C GLN A 349 8.70 6.23 -23.02
N ARG A 350 7.47 5.80 -22.71
CA ARG A 350 6.81 6.00 -21.42
C ARG A 350 6.76 4.66 -20.70
N VAL A 351 6.61 4.70 -19.39
CA VAL A 351 6.51 3.49 -18.55
C VAL A 351 5.10 2.93 -18.56
N VAL A 352 4.07 3.79 -18.60
CA VAL A 352 2.66 3.38 -18.57
C VAL A 352 1.91 3.99 -19.74
N TYR A 353 1.17 3.14 -20.46
CA TYR A 353 0.31 3.45 -21.60
C TYR A 353 -1.14 3.01 -21.33
N PHE A 354 -2.07 3.47 -22.15
CA PHE A 354 -3.48 3.09 -22.06
C PHE A 354 -3.96 2.40 -23.34
N ALA A 355 -4.87 1.43 -23.20
CA ALA A 355 -5.30 0.56 -24.29
C ALA A 355 -5.84 1.32 -25.53
N GLU A 356 -6.44 2.50 -25.35
CA GLU A 356 -6.94 3.35 -26.44
C GLU A 356 -5.82 3.93 -27.33
N GLU A 357 -4.59 4.06 -26.81
CA GLU A 357 -3.44 4.59 -27.55
C GLU A 357 -2.69 3.52 -28.34
N MET A 358 -2.87 2.23 -28.01
CA MET A 358 -2.29 1.12 -28.77
C MET A 358 -3.28 0.52 -29.77
N GLN A 359 -3.80 1.36 -30.69
CA GLN A 359 -4.09 0.83 -32.02
C GLN A 359 -2.76 0.41 -32.64
N PHE A 360 -2.49 -0.90 -32.59
CA PHE A 360 -1.37 -1.60 -33.18
C PHE A 360 -0.76 -0.87 -34.39
N SER A 361 0.30 -0.10 -34.18
CA SER A 361 1.31 0.06 -35.21
C SER A 361 2.03 -1.29 -35.28
N SER A 362 1.61 -2.08 -36.25
CA SER A 362 2.30 -3.28 -36.71
C SER A 362 3.80 -2.99 -36.88
N PHE A 363 4.62 -3.45 -35.94
CA PHE A 363 6.03 -3.67 -36.23
C PHE A 363 6.11 -5.02 -36.96
N ALA A 364 6.05 -4.91 -38.29
CA ALA A 364 6.53 -5.92 -39.22
C ALA A 364 8.06 -6.01 -39.18
#